data_AF-A0AAE0CHN5-F1
#
_entry.id   AF-A0AAE0CHN5-F1
#
_cell.length_a   1.000
_cell.length_b   1.000
_cell.length_c   1.000
_cell.angle_alpha   90.00
_cell.angle_beta   90.00
_cell.angle_gamma   90.00
#
_symmetry.space_group_name_H-M   'P 1'
#
loop_
_entity.id
_entity.type
_entity.pdbx_description
1 polymer ?
#
loop_
_entity_poly.entity_id
_entity_poly.type
_entity_poly.pdbx_seq_one_letter_code
_entity_poly.pdbx_strand_id
1 'polypeptide(L)'
;MKDAIDGWSKCEVKGSKEACLAPWKRRVLSKGGRLVLIKAVILSIPTYYLSVFKISVGIANRIERIQRSFLWGDGVIKRKLHAVGWSEVCKRKGKGGLGIGRILDKNKVMLANWIWRFGKEDKALWRRVICSKYGMEEESLCWQRQMSNNDSCFVRSVGSLRKDLG
;
A
#
# COMPACT_ATOMS: atom_id res chain seq x y z
N MET A 1 -24.55 8.89 27.24
CA MET A 1 -24.37 7.55 27.84
C MET A 1 -25.47 6.58 27.43
N LYS A 2 -26.73 7.03 27.39
CA LYS A 2 -27.89 6.22 26.94
C LYS A 2 -27.81 5.77 25.47
N ASP A 3 -27.35 6.64 24.56
CA ASP A 3 -27.20 6.29 23.12
C ASP A 3 -26.17 5.19 22.81
N ALA A 4 -25.26 4.90 23.76
CA ALA A 4 -24.25 3.85 23.61
C ALA A 4 -24.81 2.46 23.99
N ILE A 5 -25.76 2.44 24.93
CA ILE A 5 -26.43 1.22 25.41
C ILE A 5 -27.48 0.77 24.37
N ASP A 6 -28.23 1.72 23.80
CA ASP A 6 -29.22 1.42 22.74
C ASP A 6 -28.59 0.86 21.46
N GLY A 7 -27.34 1.24 21.18
CA GLY A 7 -26.56 0.71 20.05
C GLY A 7 -26.08 -0.72 20.24
N TRP A 8 -25.85 -1.15 21.49
CA TRP A 8 -25.43 -2.51 21.86
C TRP A 8 -26.57 -3.50 21.70
N SER A 9 -27.74 -3.20 22.27
CA SER A 9 -28.90 -4.09 22.28
C SER A 9 -29.40 -4.42 20.86
N LYS A 10 -29.27 -3.47 19.92
CA LYS A 10 -29.68 -3.66 18.52
C LYS A 10 -28.75 -4.58 17.72
N CYS A 11 -27.52 -4.76 18.18
CA CYS A 11 -26.49 -5.57 17.51
C CYS A 11 -26.55 -7.04 17.91
N GLU A 12 -26.93 -7.34 19.16
CA GLU A 12 -27.03 -8.69 19.70
C GLU A 12 -28.15 -9.50 19.02
N VAL A 13 -29.25 -8.83 18.65
CA VAL A 13 -30.40 -9.45 17.96
C VAL A 13 -30.11 -9.80 16.48
N LYS A 14 -29.04 -9.27 15.87
CA LYS A 14 -28.78 -9.43 14.42
C LYS A 14 -27.67 -10.40 14.02
N GLY A 15 -27.01 -11.09 14.95
CA GLY A 15 -26.10 -12.23 14.68
C GLY A 15 -24.91 -11.97 13.73
N SER A 16 -24.71 -10.74 13.24
CA SER A 16 -23.69 -10.40 12.26
C SER A 16 -22.54 -9.66 12.95
N LYS A 17 -21.44 -10.38 13.12
CA LYS A 17 -20.22 -9.97 13.85
C LYS A 17 -19.53 -8.77 13.20
N GLU A 18 -19.79 -8.53 11.92
CA GLU A 18 -19.25 -7.41 11.14
C GLU A 18 -19.97 -6.08 11.41
N ALA A 19 -21.25 -6.14 11.78
CA ALA A 19 -22.07 -4.96 12.04
C ALA A 19 -21.72 -4.27 13.38
N CYS A 20 -21.18 -5.01 14.34
CA CYS A 20 -20.76 -4.48 15.65
C CYS A 20 -19.42 -3.73 15.59
N LEU A 21 -18.50 -4.18 14.75
CA LEU A 21 -17.14 -3.62 14.72
C LEU A 21 -17.07 -2.28 13.96
N ALA A 22 -17.97 -2.06 13.00
CA ALA A 22 -17.94 -0.92 12.09
C ALA A 22 -18.34 0.45 12.71
N PRO A 23 -19.27 0.54 13.67
CA PRO A 23 -19.64 1.83 14.27
C PRO A 23 -18.71 2.28 15.41
N TRP A 24 -18.09 1.35 16.14
CA TRP A 24 -17.40 1.64 17.41
C TRP A 24 -15.95 2.06 17.14
N LYS A 25 -15.28 1.39 16.19
CA LYS A 25 -13.95 1.80 15.66
C LYS A 25 -13.97 3.21 15.04
N ARG A 26 -15.14 3.68 14.60
CA ARG A 26 -15.32 4.97 13.91
C ARG A 26 -15.58 6.13 14.88
N ARG A 27 -16.17 5.85 16.05
CA ARG A 27 -16.56 6.87 17.05
C ARG A 27 -15.45 7.18 18.07
N VAL A 28 -14.48 6.29 18.28
CA VAL A 28 -13.48 6.42 19.36
C VAL A 28 -12.15 7.05 18.90
N LEU A 29 -11.88 7.12 17.58
CA LEU A 29 -10.58 7.57 17.07
C LEU A 29 -10.59 9.03 16.57
N SER A 30 -9.73 9.85 17.20
CA SER A 30 -9.41 11.20 16.74
C SER A 30 -8.87 11.18 15.29
N LYS A 31 -8.92 12.31 14.59
CA LYS A 31 -8.36 12.41 13.21
C LYS A 31 -6.88 12.01 13.19
N GLY A 32 -6.12 12.37 14.23
CA GLY A 32 -4.73 11.95 14.42
C GLY A 32 -4.58 10.45 14.65
N GLY A 33 -5.42 9.84 15.50
CA GLY A 33 -5.42 8.40 15.72
C GLY A 33 -5.75 7.60 14.45
N ARG A 34 -6.70 8.09 13.64
CA ARG A 34 -7.00 7.50 12.32
C ARG A 34 -5.82 7.56 11.36
N LEU A 35 -5.09 8.68 11.34
CA LEU A 35 -3.88 8.82 10.53
C LEU A 35 -2.80 7.82 10.96
N VAL A 36 -2.57 7.68 12.27
CA VAL A 36 -1.61 6.71 12.82
C VAL A 36 -2.03 5.29 12.45
N LEU A 37 -3.32 4.96 12.56
CA LEU A 37 -3.81 3.62 12.20
C LEU A 37 -3.70 3.34 10.70
N ILE A 38 -3.97 4.33 9.83
CA ILE A 38 -3.71 4.21 8.38
C ILE A 38 -2.24 3.88 8.17
N LYS A 39 -1.33 4.57 8.86
CA LYS A 39 0.10 4.35 8.70
C LYS A 39 0.57 3.01 9.25
N ALA A 40 0.03 2.57 10.38
CA ALA A 40 0.45 1.32 11.01
C ALA A 40 -0.11 0.08 10.31
N VAL A 41 -1.39 0.09 9.96
CA VAL A 41 -2.11 -1.10 9.49
C VAL A 41 -2.30 -1.09 7.97
N ILE A 42 -2.80 0.02 7.43
CA ILE A 42 -3.17 0.09 6.00
C ILE A 42 -1.92 0.27 5.12
N LEU A 43 -0.82 0.80 5.64
CA LEU A 43 0.43 0.84 4.87
C LEU A 43 1.28 -0.43 5.01
N SER A 44 1.23 -1.15 6.14
CA SER A 44 2.10 -2.34 6.34
C SER A 44 1.66 -3.52 5.48
N ILE A 45 0.36 -3.81 5.38
CA ILE A 45 -0.16 -4.95 4.61
C ILE A 45 0.17 -4.82 3.10
N PRO A 46 -0.11 -3.68 2.44
CA PRO A 46 0.27 -3.52 1.04
C PRO A 46 1.78 -3.46 0.86
N THR A 47 2.57 -3.02 1.85
CA THR A 47 4.04 -2.89 1.69
C THR A 47 4.68 -4.21 1.25
N TYR A 48 4.24 -5.35 1.80
CA TYR A 48 4.73 -6.65 1.36
C TYR A 48 4.47 -6.89 -0.13
N TYR A 49 3.22 -6.75 -0.56
CA TYR A 49 2.83 -6.93 -1.96
C TYR A 49 3.45 -5.88 -2.90
N LEU A 50 3.53 -4.63 -2.46
CA LEU A 50 4.13 -3.52 -3.20
C LEU A 50 5.64 -3.70 -3.37
N SER A 51 6.30 -4.50 -2.55
CA SER A 51 7.72 -4.78 -2.70
C SER A 51 8.02 -5.81 -3.79
N VAL A 52 7.08 -6.71 -4.09
CA VAL A 52 7.29 -7.84 -5.01
C VAL A 52 6.60 -7.61 -6.37
N PHE A 53 5.46 -6.92 -6.38
CA PHE A 53 4.61 -6.77 -7.56
C PHE A 53 4.51 -5.31 -8.01
N LYS A 54 4.59 -5.06 -9.32
CA LYS A 54 4.17 -3.78 -9.91
C LYS A 54 2.66 -3.67 -9.83
N ILE A 55 2.16 -2.70 -9.07
CA ILE A 55 0.73 -2.53 -8.83
C ILE A 55 0.08 -1.80 -10.01
N SER A 56 -1.13 -2.22 -10.41
CA SER A 56 -1.92 -1.49 -11.39
C SER A 56 -2.49 -0.21 -10.79
N VAL A 57 -2.66 0.82 -11.63
CA VAL A 57 -3.20 2.13 -11.21
C VAL A 57 -4.61 1.99 -10.61
N GLY A 58 -5.43 1.08 -11.13
CA GLY A 58 -6.78 0.82 -10.62
C GLY A 58 -6.79 0.30 -9.18
N ILE A 59 -5.91 -0.65 -8.85
CA ILE A 59 -5.81 -1.20 -7.49
C ILE A 59 -5.23 -0.15 -6.54
N ALA A 60 -4.20 0.59 -6.97
CA ALA A 60 -3.65 1.69 -6.18
C ALA A 60 -4.74 2.72 -5.83
N ASN A 61 -5.54 3.15 -6.82
CA ASN A 61 -6.65 4.07 -6.62
C ASN A 61 -7.73 3.50 -5.68
N ARG A 62 -7.99 2.19 -5.73
CA ARG A 62 -8.94 1.53 -4.82
C ARG A 62 -8.44 1.57 -3.37
N ILE A 63 -7.16 1.30 -3.14
CA ILE A 63 -6.57 1.37 -1.80
C ILE A 63 -6.55 2.81 -1.30
N GLU A 64 -6.16 3.78 -2.14
CA GLU A 64 -6.19 5.21 -1.78
C GLU A 64 -7.61 5.69 -1.46
N ARG A 65 -8.64 5.18 -2.15
CA ARG A 65 -10.05 5.45 -1.84
C ARG A 65 -10.42 4.95 -0.44
N ILE A 66 -9.97 3.74 -0.05
CA ILE A 66 -10.20 3.19 1.30
C ILE A 66 -9.48 4.03 2.36
N GLN A 67 -8.24 4.44 2.10
CA GLN A 67 -7.50 5.33 3.01
C GLN A 67 -8.21 6.68 3.18
N ARG A 68 -8.71 7.25 2.08
CA ARG A 68 -9.45 8.52 2.08
C ARG A 68 -10.76 8.41 2.84
N SER A 69 -11.56 7.38 2.58
CA SER A 69 -12.83 7.17 3.29
C SER A 69 -12.60 6.96 4.78
N PHE A 70 -11.55 6.22 5.16
CA PHE A 70 -11.20 6.01 6.56
C PHE A 70 -10.72 7.32 7.24
N LEU A 71 -9.87 8.10 6.58
CA LEU A 71 -9.34 9.36 7.11
C LEU A 71 -10.46 10.36 7.41
N TRP A 72 -11.35 10.59 6.44
CA TRP A 72 -12.45 11.54 6.58
C TRP A 72 -13.65 10.97 7.33
N GLY A 73 -13.68 9.65 7.55
CA GLY A 73 -14.76 8.97 8.24
C GLY A 73 -16.04 8.91 7.41
N ASP A 74 -15.87 8.73 6.10
CA ASP A 74 -16.97 8.61 5.15
C ASP A 74 -17.77 7.34 5.46
N GLY A 75 -19.07 7.49 5.69
CA GLY A 75 -19.99 6.40 5.99
C GLY A 75 -20.68 5.91 4.73
N VAL A 76 -21.16 4.66 4.73
CA VAL A 76 -21.97 4.10 3.62
C VAL A 76 -23.18 5.01 3.29
N ILE A 77 -23.65 5.78 4.28
CA ILE A 77 -24.88 6.59 4.22
C ILE A 77 -24.61 8.11 4.18
N LYS A 78 -23.43 8.59 4.62
CA LYS A 78 -23.14 10.04 4.69
C LYS A 78 -21.73 10.35 4.17
N ARG A 79 -21.68 10.90 2.94
CA ARG A 79 -20.51 11.55 2.35
C ARG A 79 -20.16 12.81 3.14
N LYS A 80 -19.03 12.79 3.85
CA LYS A 80 -18.45 14.00 4.43
C LYS A 80 -17.62 14.72 3.38
N LEU A 81 -17.81 16.03 3.25
CA LEU A 81 -17.01 16.87 2.37
C LEU A 81 -15.53 16.71 2.71
N HIS A 82 -14.73 16.37 1.69
CA HIS A 82 -13.28 16.28 1.82
C HIS A 82 -12.71 17.69 1.89
N ALA A 83 -12.31 18.12 3.08
CA ALA A 83 -11.82 19.47 3.31
C ALA A 83 -10.50 19.79 2.58
N VAL A 84 -9.74 18.75 2.20
CA VAL A 84 -8.43 18.88 1.57
C VAL A 84 -8.30 17.86 0.43
N GLY A 85 -7.78 18.31 -0.71
CA GLY A 85 -7.46 17.46 -1.85
C GLY A 85 -6.46 16.35 -1.47
N TRP A 86 -6.67 15.14 -2.01
CA TRP A 86 -5.83 13.99 -1.66
C TRP A 86 -4.36 14.18 -2.06
N SER A 87 -4.11 14.90 -3.14
CA SER A 87 -2.77 15.31 -3.57
C SER A 87 -2.02 16.09 -2.48
N GLU A 88 -2.72 16.98 -1.76
CA GLU A 88 -2.17 17.78 -0.67
C GLU A 88 -1.91 16.92 0.58
N VAL A 89 -2.86 16.04 0.90
CA VAL A 89 -2.75 15.06 2.00
C VAL A 89 -1.53 14.14 1.80
N CYS A 90 -1.24 13.75 0.57
CA CYS A 90 -0.11 12.88 0.23
C CYS A 90 1.25 13.58 0.34
N LYS A 91 1.34 14.92 0.39
CA LYS A 91 2.61 15.64 0.52
C LYS A 91 3.30 15.31 1.85
N ARG A 92 4.63 15.53 1.89
CA ARG A 92 5.42 15.41 3.12
C ARG A 92 4.95 16.41 4.17
N LYS A 93 5.12 16.09 5.46
CA LYS A 93 4.74 16.99 6.58
C LYS A 93 5.36 18.38 6.47
N GLY A 94 6.64 18.46 6.09
CA GLY A 94 7.34 19.75 5.89
C GLY A 94 6.84 20.58 4.71
N LYS A 95 5.97 20.02 3.84
CA LYS A 95 5.32 20.72 2.73
C LYS A 95 3.81 20.90 2.96
N GLY A 96 3.35 20.87 4.22
CA GLY A 96 1.94 21.06 4.60
C GLY A 96 1.04 19.83 4.44
N GLY A 97 1.58 18.65 4.08
CA GLY A 97 0.80 17.43 3.93
C GLY A 97 0.77 16.51 5.15
N LEU A 98 -0.01 15.42 5.08
CA LEU A 98 -0.12 14.43 6.18
C LEU A 98 0.92 13.30 6.09
N GLY A 99 1.69 13.23 4.99
CA GLY A 99 2.74 12.25 4.78
C GLY A 99 2.22 10.83 4.59
N ILE A 100 1.02 10.66 4.02
CA ILE A 100 0.49 9.33 3.66
C ILE A 100 1.20 8.81 2.39
N GLY A 101 1.68 9.69 1.50
CA GLY A 101 2.36 9.34 0.24
C GLY A 101 1.44 8.61 -0.74
N ARG A 102 1.68 8.72 -2.06
CA ARG A 102 0.91 7.95 -3.05
C ARG A 102 1.40 6.50 -3.05
N ILE A 103 0.50 5.57 -3.28
CA ILE A 103 0.83 4.13 -3.25
C ILE A 103 1.71 3.75 -4.44
N LEU A 104 1.43 4.33 -5.60
CA LEU A 104 2.25 4.13 -6.80
C LEU A 104 3.69 4.57 -6.59
N ASP A 105 3.90 5.74 -5.97
CA ASP A 105 5.25 6.25 -5.70
C ASP A 105 6.00 5.32 -4.75
N LYS A 106 5.33 4.81 -3.71
CA LYS A 106 5.91 3.84 -2.78
C LYS A 106 6.28 2.53 -3.48
N ASN A 107 5.41 2.02 -4.36
CA ASN A 107 5.68 0.81 -5.14
C ASN A 107 6.94 0.98 -6.00
N LYS A 108 7.03 2.09 -6.73
CA LYS A 108 8.20 2.41 -7.58
C LYS A 108 9.48 2.47 -6.75
N VAL A 109 9.46 3.17 -5.62
CA VAL A 109 10.64 3.25 -4.74
C VAL A 109 11.03 1.89 -4.16
N MET A 110 10.07 1.06 -3.74
CA MET A 110 10.35 -0.27 -3.21
C MET A 110 10.94 -1.21 -4.27
N LEU A 111 10.39 -1.20 -5.48
CA LEU A 111 10.93 -1.96 -6.61
C LEU A 111 12.32 -1.45 -7.02
N ALA A 112 12.55 -0.14 -6.99
CA ALA A 112 13.87 0.45 -7.23
C ALA A 112 14.89 0.03 -6.16
N ASN A 113 14.48 -0.06 -4.89
CA ASN A 113 15.34 -0.58 -3.83
C ASN A 113 15.77 -2.03 -4.10
N TRP A 114 14.92 -2.87 -4.69
CA TRP A 114 15.30 -4.22 -5.07
C TRP A 114 16.33 -4.24 -6.20
N ILE A 115 16.19 -3.37 -7.21
CA ILE A 115 17.20 -3.20 -8.27
C ILE A 115 18.55 -2.81 -7.67
N TRP A 116 18.52 -1.80 -6.79
CA TRP A 116 19.71 -1.32 -6.10
C TRP A 116 20.38 -2.43 -5.26
N ARG A 117 19.58 -3.15 -4.46
CA ARG A 117 20.08 -4.27 -3.65
C ARG A 117 20.64 -5.39 -4.52
N PHE A 118 20.03 -5.68 -5.65
CA PHE A 118 20.56 -6.67 -6.60
C PHE A 118 21.95 -6.27 -7.09
N GLY A 119 22.17 -5.00 -7.43
CA GLY A 119 23.50 -4.50 -7.84
C GLY A 119 24.53 -4.48 -6.71
N LYS A 120 24.12 -4.13 -5.48
CA LYS A 120 25.02 -3.97 -4.33
C LYS A 120 25.35 -5.28 -3.59
N GLU A 121 24.38 -6.18 -3.46
CA GLU A 121 24.51 -7.43 -2.69
C GLU A 121 24.92 -8.59 -3.62
N ASP A 122 26.20 -8.65 -3.97
CA ASP A 122 26.81 -9.70 -4.80
C ASP A 122 26.78 -11.09 -4.16
N LYS A 123 27.07 -11.18 -2.86
CA LYS A 123 27.22 -12.45 -2.13
C LYS A 123 25.92 -13.00 -1.55
N ALA A 124 24.79 -12.35 -1.77
CA ALA A 124 23.54 -12.76 -1.15
C ALA A 124 22.95 -14.01 -1.82
N LEU A 125 22.50 -14.97 -1.00
CA LEU A 125 21.93 -16.24 -1.48
C LEU A 125 20.74 -16.04 -2.42
N TRP A 126 19.86 -15.07 -2.10
CA TRP A 126 18.70 -14.75 -2.94
C TRP A 126 19.11 -14.29 -4.35
N ARG A 127 20.21 -13.53 -4.48
CA ARG A 127 20.76 -13.11 -5.77
C ARG A 127 21.25 -14.33 -6.54
N ARG A 128 22.04 -15.21 -5.91
CA ARG A 128 22.54 -16.44 -6.56
C ARG A 128 21.43 -17.34 -7.07
N VAL A 129 20.35 -17.52 -6.28
CA VAL A 129 19.18 -18.31 -6.69
C VAL A 129 18.49 -17.68 -7.90
N ILE A 130 18.35 -16.36 -7.93
CA ILE A 130 17.78 -15.65 -9.09
C ILE A 130 18.69 -15.78 -10.32
N CYS A 131 19.99 -15.52 -10.16
CA CYS A 131 20.97 -15.66 -11.24
C CYS A 131 20.99 -17.08 -11.81
N SER A 132 21.00 -18.11 -10.95
CA SER A 132 20.96 -19.51 -11.37
C SER A 132 19.66 -19.89 -12.07
N LYS A 133 18.51 -19.47 -11.53
CA LYS A 133 17.19 -19.79 -12.12
C LYS A 133 16.99 -19.12 -13.47
N TYR A 134 17.47 -17.89 -13.63
CA TYR A 134 17.24 -17.10 -14.84
C TYR A 134 18.44 -17.04 -15.78
N GLY A 135 19.50 -17.82 -15.51
CA GLY A 135 20.70 -17.91 -16.34
C GLY A 135 21.40 -16.57 -16.51
N MET A 136 21.49 -15.79 -15.44
CA MET A 136 22.06 -14.44 -15.48
C MET A 136 23.51 -14.46 -15.00
N GLU A 137 24.44 -13.98 -15.83
CA GLU A 137 25.86 -13.87 -15.47
C GLU A 137 26.07 -12.94 -14.27
N GLU A 138 26.90 -13.36 -13.32
CA GLU A 138 27.11 -12.66 -12.04
C GLU A 138 27.66 -11.23 -12.19
N GLU A 139 28.34 -10.94 -13.30
CA GLU A 139 29.01 -9.66 -13.57
C GLU A 139 28.18 -8.68 -14.41
N SER A 140 27.20 -9.16 -15.17
CA SER A 140 26.33 -8.28 -15.92
C SER A 140 25.20 -7.77 -15.03
N LEU A 141 24.94 -6.47 -15.07
CA LEU A 141 23.66 -5.88 -14.64
C LEU A 141 22.55 -6.39 -15.58
N CYS A 142 22.28 -7.68 -15.52
CA CYS A 142 21.56 -8.55 -16.43
C CYS A 142 20.05 -8.30 -16.45
N TRP A 143 19.65 -7.06 -16.67
CA TRP A 143 18.25 -6.68 -16.93
C TRP A 143 18.02 -6.27 -18.40
N GLN A 144 19.00 -6.49 -19.29
CA GLN A 144 18.87 -6.31 -20.75
C GLN A 144 18.13 -7.46 -21.44
N ARG A 145 17.86 -8.54 -20.72
CA ARG A 145 17.12 -9.69 -21.24
C ARG A 145 15.66 -9.32 -21.53
N GLN A 146 15.17 -9.78 -22.67
CA GLN A 146 13.75 -9.67 -23.05
C GLN A 146 12.91 -10.53 -22.10
N MET A 147 11.97 -9.89 -21.39
CA MET A 147 11.13 -10.56 -20.39
C MET A 147 10.26 -11.64 -21.03
N SER A 148 10.34 -12.86 -20.48
CA SER A 148 9.59 -14.04 -20.88
C SER A 148 8.32 -14.20 -20.05
N ASN A 149 7.31 -14.91 -20.57
CA ASN A 149 6.13 -15.29 -19.78
C ASN A 149 6.44 -16.31 -18.68
N ASN A 150 7.57 -17.02 -18.77
CA ASN A 150 8.04 -17.93 -17.72
C ASN A 150 8.79 -17.20 -16.58
N ASP A 151 9.02 -15.89 -16.72
CA ASP A 151 9.67 -15.10 -15.68
C ASP A 151 8.75 -14.91 -14.49
N SER A 152 9.33 -14.87 -13.29
CA SER A 152 8.55 -14.56 -12.09
C SER A 152 7.97 -13.16 -12.18
N CYS A 153 6.83 -12.98 -11.54
CA CYS A 153 6.18 -11.69 -11.35
C CYS A 153 7.15 -10.61 -10.82
N PHE A 154 8.10 -10.99 -9.96
CA PHE A 154 9.14 -10.12 -9.41
C PHE A 154 10.09 -9.61 -10.50
N VAL A 155 10.73 -10.52 -11.25
CA VAL A 155 11.65 -10.20 -12.35
C VAL A 155 10.94 -9.34 -13.39
N ARG A 156 9.68 -9.64 -13.71
CA ARG A 156 8.88 -8.82 -14.62
C ARG A 156 8.58 -7.42 -14.08
N SER A 157 8.24 -7.31 -12.80
CA SER A 157 7.90 -6.04 -12.15
C SER A 157 9.12 -5.11 -12.10
N VAL A 158 10.27 -5.68 -11.76
CA VAL A 158 11.57 -5.00 -11.71
C VAL A 158 12.01 -4.56 -13.12
N GLY A 159 11.98 -5.47 -14.10
CA GLY A 159 12.34 -5.15 -15.49
C GLY A 159 11.44 -4.08 -16.11
N SER A 160 10.14 -4.10 -15.81
CA SER A 160 9.21 -3.08 -16.31
C SER A 160 9.46 -1.70 -15.70
N LEU A 161 9.89 -1.60 -14.44
CA LEU A 161 10.15 -0.29 -13.81
C LEU A 161 11.33 0.43 -14.47
N ARG A 162 12.34 -0.29 -14.94
CA ARG A 162 13.48 0.31 -15.63
C ARG A 162 13.06 1.03 -16.92
N LYS A 163 12.11 0.46 -17.68
CA LYS A 163 11.55 1.12 -18.87
C LYS A 163 10.81 2.42 -18.55
N ASP A 164 10.33 2.56 -17.31
CA ASP A 164 9.65 3.79 -16.84
C ASP A 164 10.65 4.84 -16.30
N LEU A 165 11.94 4.49 -16.15
CA LEU A 165 13.00 5.32 -15.56
C LEU A 165 14.12 5.72 -16.56
N GLY A 166 14.12 5.14 -17.76
CA GLY A 166 14.99 5.54 -18.88
C GLY A 166 14.19 6.24 -19.96
#